data_AF-A0A7C6UXN8-F1
#
_entry.id   AF-A0A7C6UXN8-F1
#
_cell.length_a   1.000
_cell.length_b   1.000
_cell.length_c   1.000
_cell.angle_alpha   90.00
_cell.angle_beta   90.00
_cell.angle_gamma   90.00
#
_symmetry.space_group_name_H-M   'P 1'
#
loop_
_entity.id
_entity.type
_entity.pdbx_description
1 polymer ?
#
loop_
_entity_poly.entity_id
_entity_poly.type
_entity_poly.pdbx_seq_one_letter_code
_entity_poly.pdbx_strand_id
1 'polypeptide(L)'
;MHMWKTIILTFILVLLAELGDKTQLSIMLLASKSKSIWCTFIASSCALVLSSLIGVLAGSLLNKYIPQTYIQNISGLIFILFGILLLLGKI
;
A
#
# COMPACT_ATOMS: atom_id res chain seq x y z
N MET A 1 -20.87 -9.51 14.39
CA MET A 1 -19.80 -10.47 14.00
C MET A 1 -19.19 -10.25 12.60
N HIS A 2 -19.79 -9.45 11.70
CA HIS A 2 -19.21 -9.22 10.35
C HIS A 2 -17.98 -8.29 10.34
N MET A 3 -17.96 -7.21 11.13
CA MET A 3 -16.84 -6.24 11.12
C MET A 3 -15.49 -6.85 11.52
N TRP A 4 -15.47 -7.72 12.54
CA TRP A 4 -14.24 -8.37 13.00
C TRP A 4 -13.62 -9.27 11.91
N LYS A 5 -14.47 -9.96 11.14
CA LYS A 5 -14.04 -10.73 9.97
C LYS A 5 -13.39 -9.83 8.92
N THR A 6 -14.03 -8.70 8.58
CA THR A 6 -13.49 -7.77 7.59
C THR A 6 -12.13 -7.22 8.00
N ILE A 7 -11.98 -6.79 9.26
CA ILE A 7 -10.71 -6.23 9.77
C ILE A 7 -9.58 -7.24 9.70
N ILE A 8 -9.81 -8.48 10.15
CA ILE A 8 -8.77 -9.52 10.10
C ILE A 8 -8.43 -9.89 8.67
N LEU A 9 -9.44 -10.02 7.80
CA LEU A 9 -9.22 -10.38 6.40
C LEU A 9 -8.42 -9.31 5.67
N THR A 10 -8.79 -8.03 5.81
CA THR A 10 -8.06 -6.93 5.19
C THR A 10 -6.66 -6.80 5.77
N PHE A 11 -6.49 -6.97 7.08
CA PHE A 11 -5.17 -6.96 7.72
C PHE A 11 -4.26 -8.04 7.14
N ILE A 12 -4.72 -9.29 7.07
CA ILE A 12 -3.93 -10.41 6.52
C ILE A 12 -3.63 -10.18 5.04
N LEU A 13 -4.63 -9.74 4.24
CA LEU A 13 -4.42 -9.46 2.81
C LEU A 13 -3.35 -8.39 2.58
N VAL A 14 -3.45 -7.26 3.30
CA VAL A 14 -2.48 -6.17 3.18
C VAL A 14 -1.10 -6.61 3.71
N LEU A 15 -1.06 -7.33 4.83
CA LEU A 15 0.19 -7.85 5.38
C LEU A 15 0.90 -8.74 4.35
N LEU A 16 0.18 -9.70 3.74
CA LEU A 16 0.74 -10.58 2.72
C LEU A 16 1.15 -9.83 1.46
N ALA A 17 0.35 -8.84 1.03
CA ALA A 17 0.64 -8.05 -0.17
C ALA A 17 1.90 -7.18 -0.01
N GLU A 18 2.13 -6.65 1.19
CA GLU A 18 3.27 -5.78 1.51
C GLU A 18 4.50 -6.54 2.03
N LEU A 19 4.37 -7.85 2.30
CA LEU A 19 5.45 -8.64 2.90
C LEU A 19 6.63 -8.77 1.94
N GLY A 20 7.80 -8.30 2.36
CA GLY A 20 9.03 -8.38 1.58
C GLY A 20 9.15 -7.32 0.48
N ASP A 21 8.31 -6.28 0.50
CA ASP A 21 8.47 -5.14 -0.42
C ASP A 21 9.78 -4.36 -0.14
N LYS A 22 10.25 -3.64 -1.15
CA LYS A 22 11.42 -2.75 -1.10
C LYS A 22 11.33 -1.74 0.04
N THR A 23 10.13 -1.29 0.39
CA THR A 23 9.92 -0.39 1.53
C THR A 23 10.31 -1.05 2.86
N GLN A 24 9.94 -2.31 3.09
CA GLN A 24 10.29 -3.05 4.30
C GLN A 24 11.81 -3.28 4.41
N LEU A 25 12.47 -3.64 3.31
CA LEU A 25 13.94 -3.77 3.27
C LEU A 25 14.63 -2.43 3.57
N SER A 26 14.10 -1.34 3.04
CA SER A 26 14.61 0.01 3.30
C SER A 26 14.47 0.40 4.78
N ILE A 27 13.34 0.06 5.41
CA ILE A 27 13.12 0.27 6.84
C ILE A 27 14.06 -0.59 7.69
N MET A 28 14.30 -1.85 7.31
CA MET A 28 15.28 -2.72 7.98
C MET A 28 16.69 -2.15 7.92
N LEU A 29 17.12 -1.64 6.76
CA LEU A 29 18.42 -0.97 6.59
C LEU A 29 18.51 0.30 7.43
N LEU A 30 17.43 1.10 7.47
CA LEU A 30 17.36 2.29 8.30
C LEU A 30 17.45 1.93 9.79
N ALA A 31 16.76 0.87 10.23
CA ALA A 31 16.80 0.38 11.60
C ALA A 31 18.20 -0.11 11.98
N SER A 32 18.93 -0.73 11.05
CA SER A 32 20.31 -1.17 11.25
C SER A 32 21.29 0.01 11.41
N LYS A 33 21.04 1.14 10.75
CA LYS A 33 21.89 2.36 10.86
C LYS A 33 21.46 3.32 11.97
N SER A 34 20.23 3.22 12.46
CA SER A 34 19.68 4.15 13.44
C SER A 34 20.14 3.82 14.86
N LYS A 35 20.38 4.85 15.68
CA LYS A 35 20.72 4.69 17.11
C LYS A 35 19.58 4.04 17.93
N SER A 36 18.34 4.08 17.43
CA SER A 36 17.17 3.54 18.12
C SER A 36 16.23 2.80 17.16
N ILE A 37 16.12 1.50 17.38
CA ILE A 37 15.20 0.60 16.67
C ILE A 37 13.74 1.00 16.92
N TRP A 38 13.40 1.38 18.16
CA TRP A 38 12.05 1.78 18.56
C TRP A 38 11.57 3.05 17.85
N CYS A 39 12.43 4.07 17.72
CA CYS A 39 12.07 5.28 16.96
C CYS A 39 11.81 4.95 15.49
N THR A 40 12.66 4.10 14.89
CA THR A 40 12.51 3.71 13.48
C THR A 40 11.21 2.94 13.26
N PHE A 41 10.87 2.01 14.15
CA PHE A 41 9.62 1.26 14.11
C PHE A 41 8.38 2.15 14.22
N ILE A 42 8.36 3.10 15.17
CA ILE A 42 7.23 4.01 15.36
C ILE A 42 7.09 4.94 14.15
N ALA A 43 8.20 5.47 13.64
CA ALA A 43 8.19 6.36 12.48
C ALA A 43 7.68 5.63 11.22
N SER A 44 8.18 4.43 10.93
CA SER A 44 7.75 3.65 9.78
C SER A 44 6.30 3.19 9.88
N SER A 45 5.86 2.77 11.07
CA SER A 45 4.47 2.39 11.33
C SER A 45 3.52 3.58 11.15
N CYS A 46 3.90 4.75 11.67
CA CYS A 46 3.13 5.98 11.51
C CYS A 46 3.05 6.39 10.03
N ALA A 47 4.18 6.33 9.32
CA ALA A 47 4.23 6.61 7.89
C ALA A 47 3.33 5.67 7.07
N LEU A 48 3.31 4.38 7.39
CA LEU A 48 2.43 3.41 6.75
C LEU A 48 0.96 3.76 6.98
N VAL A 49 0.56 3.99 8.25
CA VAL A 49 -0.82 4.36 8.60
C VAL A 49 -1.25 5.65 7.91
N LEU A 50 -0.39 6.68 7.91
CA LEU A 50 -0.66 7.95 7.23
C LEU A 50 -0.82 7.77 5.72
N SER A 51 0.09 7.02 5.09
CA SER A 51 0.03 6.75 3.65
C SER A 51 -1.26 6.02 3.27
N SER A 52 -1.62 4.95 4.00
CA SER A 52 -2.88 4.22 3.78
C SER A 52 -4.10 5.11 4.03
N LEU A 53 -4.08 5.96 5.06
CA LEU A 53 -5.18 6.87 5.36
C LEU A 53 -5.39 7.87 4.22
N ILE A 54 -4.33 8.47 3.72
CA ILE A 54 -4.38 9.40 2.58
C ILE A 54 -4.92 8.67 1.34
N GLY A 55 -4.45 7.45 1.07
CA GLY A 55 -4.94 6.63 -0.05
C GLY A 55 -6.44 6.33 0.03
N VAL A 56 -6.94 5.94 1.21
CA VAL A 56 -8.36 5.65 1.45
C VAL A 56 -9.21 6.92 1.34
N LEU A 57 -8.76 8.04 1.89
CA LEU A 57 -9.48 9.31 1.79
C LEU A 57 -9.57 9.79 0.35
N ALA A 58 -8.46 9.76 -0.39
CA ALA A 58 -8.43 10.14 -1.80
C ALA A 58 -9.31 9.21 -2.65
N GLY A 59 -9.23 7.89 -2.43
CA GLY A 59 -10.06 6.90 -3.11
C GLY A 59 -11.56 7.09 -2.83
N SER A 60 -11.92 7.37 -1.58
CA SER A 60 -13.30 7.64 -1.17
C SER A 60 -13.86 8.92 -1.82
N LEU A 61 -13.06 9.99 -1.86
CA LEU A 61 -13.42 11.23 -2.55
C LEU A 61 -13.61 11.00 -4.05
N LEU A 62 -12.70 10.28 -4.71
CA LEU A 62 -12.82 9.95 -6.13
C LEU A 62 -14.07 9.12 -6.41
N ASN A 63 -14.43 8.18 -5.54
CA ASN A 63 -15.63 7.36 -5.69
C ASN A 63 -16.93 8.17 -5.69
N LYS A 64 -16.94 9.33 -5.00
CA LYS A 64 -18.11 10.21 -4.93
C LYS A 64 -18.38 10.93 -6.26
N TYR A 65 -17.34 11.19 -7.05
CA TYR A 65 -17.45 11.95 -8.31
C TYR A 65 -17.36 11.07 -9.56
N ILE A 66 -16.75 9.90 -9.47
CA ILE A 66 -16.47 9.02 -10.61
C ILE A 66 -17.15 7.66 -10.35
N PRO A 67 -17.92 7.13 -11.32
CA PRO A 67 -18.54 5.81 -11.16
C PRO A 67 -17.48 4.72 -11.01
N GLN A 68 -17.72 3.77 -10.10
CA GLN A 68 -16.80 2.68 -9.77
C GLN A 68 -16.29 1.90 -11.00
N THR A 69 -17.13 1.73 -12.02
CA THR A 69 -16.79 1.02 -13.26
C THR A 69 -15.65 1.69 -14.02
N TYR A 70 -15.61 3.03 -14.06
CA TYR A 70 -14.53 3.76 -14.72
C TYR A 70 -13.23 3.63 -13.93
N ILE A 71 -13.30 3.71 -12.59
CA ILE A 71 -12.14 3.54 -11.71
C ILE A 71 -11.51 2.15 -11.91
N GLN A 72 -12.33 1.10 -11.97
CA GLN A 72 -11.85 -0.28 -12.19
C GLN A 72 -11.22 -0.46 -13.57
N ASN A 73 -11.88 0.01 -14.64
CA ASN A 73 -11.36 -0.13 -16.00
C ASN A 73 -10.03 0.61 -16.18
N ILE A 74 -9.94 1.85 -15.68
CA ILE A 74 -8.72 2.66 -15.76
C ILE A 74 -7.59 2.02 -14.95
N SER A 75 -7.87 1.56 -13.73
CA SER A 75 -6.89 0.87 -12.88
C SER A 75 -6.34 -0.39 -13.56
N GLY A 76 -7.21 -1.23 -14.13
CA GLY A 76 -6.79 -2.43 -14.85
C GLY A 76 -5.90 -2.12 -16.06
N LEU A 77 -6.25 -1.08 -16.83
CA LEU A 77 -5.48 -0.64 -17.99
C LEU A 77 -4.08 -0.14 -17.57
N ILE A 78 -4.01 0.61 -16.47
CA ILE A 78 -2.75 1.08 -15.88
C ILE A 78 -1.89 -0.10 -15.40
N PHE A 79 -2.48 -1.10 -14.75
CA PHE A 79 -1.76 -2.31 -14.32
C PHE A 79 -1.19 -3.10 -15.51
N ILE A 80 -1.96 -3.25 -16.58
CA ILE A 80 -1.46 -3.88 -17.83
C ILE A 80 -0.29 -3.08 -18.40
N LEU A 81 -0.42 -1.75 -18.43
CA LEU A 81 0.61 -0.87 -18.95
C LEU A 81 1.91 -0.98 -18.13
N PHE A 82 1.82 -0.94 -16.79
CA PHE A 82 2.97 -1.20 -15.91
C PHE A 82 3.58 -2.59 -16.13
N GLY A 83 2.76 -3.63 -16.27
CA GLY A 83 3.22 -4.98 -16.56
C GLY A 83 4.00 -5.06 -17.88
N ILE A 84 3.52 -4.40 -18.93
CA ILE A 84 4.22 -4.31 -20.22
C ILE A 84 5.54 -3.57 -20.06
N LEU A 85 5.56 -2.40 -19.40
CA LEU A 85 6.82 -1.65 -19.22
C LEU A 85 7.86 -2.44 -18.41
N LEU A 86 7.43 -3.20 -17.41
CA LEU A 86 8.30 -4.08 -16.62
C LEU A 86 8.87 -5.22 -17.48
N LEU A 87 8.06 -5.84 -18.34
CA LEU A 87 8.53 -6.84 -19.30
C LEU A 87 9.53 -6.28 -20.33
N LEU A 88 9.36 -5.01 -20.72
CA LEU A 88 10.30 -4.33 -21.62
C LEU A 88 11.58 -3.87 -20.90
N GLY A 89 11.70 -4.06 -19.58
CA GLY A 89 12.86 -3.65 -18.79
C GLY A 89 13.04 -2.13 -18.73
N LYS A 90 11.97 -1.37 -18.98
CA LYS A 90 11.98 0.09 -18.94
C LYS A 90 11.77 0.63 -17.52
N ILE A 91 11.36 -0.26 -16.61
CA ILE A 91 11.19 -0.11 -15.16
C ILE A 91 11.67 -1.42 -14.53
#